data_AF-A0A849IPC0-F1
#
_entry.id   AF-A0A849IPC0-F1
#
_cell.length_a   1.000
_cell.length_b   1.000
_cell.length_c   1.000
_cell.angle_alpha   90.00
_cell.angle_beta   90.00
_cell.angle_gamma   90.00
#
_symmetry.space_group_name_H-M   'P 1'
#
loop_
_entity.id
_entity.type
_entity.pdbx_description
1 polymer ?
#
loop_
_entity_poly.entity_id
_entity_poly.type
_entity_poly.pdbx_seq_one_letter_code
_entity_poly.pdbx_strand_id
1 'polypeptide(L)'
;MSETPCSAQVRAGRLAKAQQFLAAAELIEDAVSDETADAYVTLCVHAGIAAADVICCARIGRHAQGDNHAAATALLKRANAADSAKQLEVLLSMKSKAGYTHLPSSATDVKRAGRAAKSLLKVAERA
;
A
#
# COMPACT_ATOMS: atom_id res chain seq x y z
N MET A 1 0.30 -18.79 8.08
CA MET A 1 0.00 -17.51 7.42
C MET A 1 -1.46 -17.52 7.03
N SER A 2 -2.23 -16.49 7.40
CA SER A 2 -3.64 -16.36 7.01
C SER A 2 -3.73 -15.71 5.63
N GLU A 3 -4.14 -16.48 4.63
CA GLU A 3 -4.29 -16.06 3.23
C GLU A 3 -5.72 -16.28 2.79
N THR A 4 -6.34 -15.29 2.15
CA THR A 4 -7.72 -15.38 1.68
C THR A 4 -7.76 -15.63 0.17
N PRO A 5 -8.59 -16.57 -0.33
CA PRO A 5 -8.84 -16.74 -1.75
C PRO A 5 -9.40 -15.46 -2.39
N CYS A 6 -8.98 -15.15 -3.62
CA CYS A 6 -9.49 -13.99 -4.35
C CYS A 6 -10.57 -14.41 -5.37
N SER A 7 -11.73 -13.76 -5.30
CA SER A 7 -12.66 -13.70 -6.42
C SER A 7 -12.38 -12.48 -7.29
N ALA A 8 -12.97 -12.45 -8.50
CA ALA A 8 -12.94 -11.26 -9.35
C ALA A 8 -13.51 -10.02 -8.65
N GLN A 9 -14.57 -10.20 -7.85
CA GLN A 9 -15.18 -9.13 -7.05
C GLN A 9 -14.22 -8.61 -5.96
N VAL A 10 -13.51 -9.50 -5.27
CA VAL A 10 -12.51 -9.11 -4.27
C VAL A 10 -11.39 -8.30 -4.94
N ARG A 11 -10.85 -8.78 -6.06
CA ARG A 11 -9.80 -8.06 -6.81
C ARG A 11 -10.27 -6.66 -7.24
N ALA A 12 -11.46 -6.56 -7.83
CA ALA A 12 -12.03 -5.27 -8.24
C ALA A 12 -12.21 -4.31 -7.04
N GLY A 13 -12.72 -4.81 -5.92
CA GLY A 13 -12.89 -4.02 -4.70
C GLY A 13 -11.56 -3.55 -4.09
N ARG A 14 -10.50 -4.39 -4.13
CA ARG A 14 -9.16 -3.98 -3.68
C ARG A 14 -8.55 -2.94 -4.61
N LEU A 15 -8.74 -3.06 -5.93
CA LEU A 15 -8.27 -2.06 -6.88
C LEU A 15 -8.95 -0.70 -6.65
N ALA A 16 -10.28 -0.69 -6.51
CA ALA A 16 -11.03 0.52 -6.20
C ALA A 16 -10.53 1.19 -4.91
N LYS A 17 -10.26 0.42 -3.85
CA LYS A 17 -9.69 0.97 -2.60
C LYS A 17 -8.29 1.54 -2.82
N ALA A 18 -7.44 0.88 -3.58
CA ALA A 18 -6.09 1.37 -3.86
C ALA A 18 -6.13 2.74 -4.56
N GLN A 19 -7.02 2.88 -5.54
CA GLN A 19 -7.24 4.13 -6.27
C GLN A 19 -7.83 5.21 -5.37
N GLN A 20 -8.85 4.90 -4.58
CA GLN A 20 -9.50 5.85 -3.67
C GLN A 20 -8.53 6.43 -2.63
N PHE A 21 -7.72 5.57 -2.00
CA PHE A 21 -6.76 6.04 -1.00
C PHE A 21 -5.65 6.88 -1.61
N LEU A 22 -5.14 6.50 -2.78
CA LEU A 22 -4.10 7.29 -3.44
C LEU A 22 -4.66 8.63 -3.93
N ALA A 23 -5.84 8.65 -4.53
CA ALA A 23 -6.50 9.88 -4.95
C ALA A 23 -6.73 10.82 -3.75
N ALA A 24 -7.16 10.28 -2.60
CA ALA A 24 -7.30 11.07 -1.38
C ALA A 24 -5.96 11.61 -0.86
N ALA A 25 -4.87 10.85 -0.98
CA ALA A 25 -3.53 11.34 -0.64
C ALA A 25 -3.09 12.48 -1.58
N GLU A 26 -3.38 12.36 -2.87
CA GLU A 26 -3.04 13.35 -3.89
C GLU A 26 -3.77 14.68 -3.67
N LEU A 27 -4.99 14.67 -3.11
CA LEU A 27 -5.71 15.91 -2.77
C LEU A 27 -4.98 16.81 -1.77
N ILE A 28 -4.09 16.24 -0.94
CA ILE A 28 -3.34 16.98 0.08
C ILE A 28 -1.84 17.05 -0.23
N GLU A 29 -1.37 16.45 -1.34
CA GLU A 29 0.06 16.28 -1.65
C GLU A 29 0.83 17.60 -1.70
N ASP A 30 0.26 18.62 -2.36
CA ASP A 30 0.89 19.93 -2.52
C ASP A 30 0.84 20.80 -1.26
N ALA A 31 -0.02 20.44 -0.30
CA ALA A 31 -0.24 21.17 0.94
C ALA A 31 0.23 20.39 2.17
N VAL A 32 1.03 19.33 1.99
CA VAL A 32 1.53 18.53 3.11
C VAL A 32 2.38 19.40 4.04
N SER A 33 1.96 19.43 5.30
CA SER A 33 2.61 20.07 6.44
C SER A 33 2.80 19.04 7.56
N ASP A 34 3.41 19.45 8.68
CA ASP A 34 3.59 18.56 9.84
C ASP A 34 2.24 18.04 10.37
N GLU A 35 1.16 18.82 10.26
CA GLU A 35 -0.19 18.44 10.69
C GLU A 35 -0.86 17.40 9.77
N THR A 36 -0.41 17.28 8.52
CA THR A 36 -1.05 16.43 7.50
C THR A 36 -0.13 15.33 6.95
N ALA A 37 1.16 15.36 7.29
CA ALA A 37 2.17 14.40 6.82
C ALA A 37 1.80 12.96 7.17
N ASP A 38 1.35 12.70 8.40
CA ASP A 38 0.97 11.36 8.83
C ASP A 38 -0.32 10.87 8.16
N ALA A 39 -1.27 11.77 7.90
CA ALA A 39 -2.47 11.45 7.14
C ALA A 39 -2.13 11.05 5.70
N TYR A 40 -1.27 11.84 5.03
CA TYR A 40 -0.78 11.52 3.68
C TYR A 40 -0.07 10.16 3.63
N VAL A 41 0.87 9.93 4.55
CA VAL A 41 1.64 8.67 4.61
C VAL A 41 0.70 7.50 4.89
N THR A 42 -0.25 7.64 5.81
CA THR A 42 -1.25 6.61 6.13
C THR A 42 -2.10 6.24 4.91
N LEU A 43 -2.58 7.22 4.15
CA LEU A 43 -3.32 6.99 2.91
C LEU A 43 -2.47 6.25 1.88
N CYS A 44 -1.21 6.65 1.71
CA CYS A 44 -0.25 5.97 0.83
C CYS A 44 0.00 4.51 1.25
N VAL A 45 0.11 4.24 2.56
CA VAL A 45 0.23 2.87 3.09
C VAL A 45 -0.99 2.03 2.75
N HIS A 46 -2.20 2.54 2.99
CA HIS A 46 -3.43 1.82 2.68
C HIS A 46 -3.61 1.58 1.18
N ALA A 47 -3.25 2.56 0.34
CA ALA A 47 -3.22 2.40 -1.11
C ALA A 47 -2.28 1.28 -1.54
N GLY A 48 -1.04 1.27 -1.00
CA GLY A 48 -0.05 0.25 -1.32
C GLY A 48 -0.44 -1.16 -0.88
N ILE A 49 -1.05 -1.33 0.30
CA ILE A 49 -1.55 -2.63 0.77
C ILE A 49 -2.67 -3.13 -0.16
N ALA A 50 -3.60 -2.26 -0.54
CA ALA A 50 -4.68 -2.62 -1.44
C ALA A 50 -4.15 -3.00 -2.84
N ALA A 51 -3.19 -2.25 -3.37
CA ALA A 51 -2.53 -2.57 -4.64
C ALA A 51 -1.75 -3.90 -4.57
N ALA A 52 -1.05 -4.18 -3.46
CA ALA A 52 -0.36 -5.44 -3.24
C ALA A 52 -1.31 -6.65 -3.27
N ASP A 53 -2.48 -6.52 -2.66
CA ASP A 53 -3.50 -7.56 -2.70
C ASP A 53 -4.02 -7.79 -4.12
N VAL A 54 -4.21 -6.74 -4.93
CA VAL A 54 -4.60 -6.88 -6.35
C VAL A 54 -3.55 -7.69 -7.12
N ILE A 55 -2.27 -7.37 -6.94
CA ILE A 55 -1.16 -8.06 -7.61
C ILE A 55 -1.13 -9.54 -7.20
N CYS A 56 -1.27 -9.84 -5.91
CA CYS A 56 -1.29 -11.22 -5.42
C CYS A 56 -2.54 -11.96 -5.90
N CYS A 57 -3.72 -11.33 -5.87
CA CYS A 57 -4.95 -11.89 -6.40
C CYS A 57 -4.82 -12.26 -7.87
N ALA A 58 -4.26 -11.37 -8.70
CA ALA A 58 -4.10 -11.60 -10.13
C ALA A 58 -3.12 -12.73 -10.45
N ARG A 59 -2.01 -12.84 -9.71
CA ARG A 59 -0.92 -13.75 -10.04
C ARG A 59 -1.01 -15.12 -9.37
N ILE A 60 -1.52 -15.19 -8.15
CA ILE A 60 -1.55 -16.42 -7.34
C ILE A 60 -2.94 -16.73 -6.77
N GLY A 61 -3.97 -15.94 -7.09
CA GLY A 61 -5.36 -16.18 -6.68
C GLY A 61 -5.62 -15.99 -5.19
N ARG A 62 -4.69 -15.39 -4.44
CA ARG A 62 -4.77 -15.21 -2.97
C ARG A 62 -4.20 -13.86 -2.55
N HIS A 63 -4.66 -13.34 -1.42
CA HIS A 63 -4.12 -12.12 -0.82
C HIS A 63 -3.95 -12.25 0.70
N ALA A 64 -3.26 -11.30 1.33
CA ALA A 64 -2.99 -11.35 2.76
C ALA A 64 -4.27 -11.09 3.57
N GLN A 65 -4.47 -11.85 4.66
CA GLN A 65 -5.59 -11.64 5.57
C GLN A 65 -5.15 -10.86 6.82
N GLY A 66 -5.90 -9.80 7.13
CA GLY A 66 -5.72 -8.99 8.35
C GLY A 66 -4.50 -8.08 8.32
N ASP A 67 -4.07 -7.61 9.49
CA ASP A 67 -2.93 -6.70 9.69
C ASP A 67 -1.55 -7.40 9.63
N ASN A 68 -1.46 -8.63 9.08
CA ASN A 68 -0.19 -9.31 8.99
C ASN A 68 0.68 -8.76 7.84
N HIS A 69 1.43 -7.72 8.17
CA HIS A 69 2.31 -6.98 7.24
C HIS A 69 3.42 -7.84 6.62
N ALA A 70 4.00 -8.76 7.39
CA ALA A 70 5.02 -9.69 6.88
C ALA A 70 4.43 -10.70 5.88
N ALA A 71 3.16 -11.07 6.02
CA ALA A 71 2.50 -11.98 5.08
C ALA A 71 2.29 -11.33 3.70
N ALA A 72 1.99 -10.03 3.63
CA ALA A 72 1.75 -9.34 2.37
C ALA A 72 2.99 -9.26 1.47
N THR A 73 4.17 -8.97 2.05
CA THR A 73 5.43 -8.90 1.30
C THR A 73 5.89 -10.30 0.86
N ALA A 74 5.67 -11.32 1.69
CA ALA A 74 5.94 -12.71 1.33
C ALA A 74 5.06 -13.20 0.17
N LEU A 75 3.79 -12.80 0.12
CA LEU A 75 2.90 -13.13 -1.00
C LEU A 75 3.34 -12.47 -2.30
N LEU A 76 3.78 -11.20 -2.27
CA LEU A 76 4.34 -10.54 -3.45
C LEU A 76 5.59 -11.25 -3.97
N LYS A 77 6.46 -11.73 -3.06
CA LYS A 77 7.64 -12.54 -3.43
C LYS A 77 7.22 -13.85 -4.11
N ARG A 78 6.23 -14.57 -3.55
CA ARG A 78 5.64 -15.79 -4.16
C ARG A 78 4.97 -15.51 -5.50
N ALA A 79 4.41 -14.32 -5.69
CA ALA A 79 3.82 -13.87 -6.93
C ALA A 79 4.85 -13.36 -7.96
N ASN A 80 6.15 -13.63 -7.77
CA ASN A 80 7.24 -13.13 -8.62
C ASN A 80 7.20 -11.59 -8.81
N ALA A 81 6.80 -10.86 -7.77
CA ALA A 81 6.67 -9.41 -7.74
C ALA A 81 7.66 -8.78 -6.74
N ALA A 82 8.94 -9.14 -6.86
CA ALA A 82 9.97 -8.76 -5.89
C ALA A 82 10.10 -7.23 -5.72
N ASP A 83 10.01 -6.46 -6.80
CA ASP A 83 10.09 -4.99 -6.70
C ASP A 83 8.85 -4.39 -6.04
N SER A 84 7.66 -4.92 -6.31
CA SER A 84 6.45 -4.56 -5.56
C SER A 84 6.60 -4.89 -4.07
N ALA A 85 7.21 -6.03 -3.73
CA ALA A 85 7.47 -6.38 -2.33
C ALA A 85 8.36 -5.33 -1.65
N LYS A 86 9.43 -4.86 -2.32
CA LYS A 86 10.30 -3.79 -1.78
C LYS A 86 9.55 -2.47 -1.58
N GLN A 87 8.70 -2.08 -2.52
CA GLN A 87 7.89 -0.86 -2.37
C GLN A 87 6.91 -0.99 -1.21
N LEU A 88 6.29 -2.15 -1.03
CA LEU A 88 5.40 -2.40 0.09
C LEU A 88 6.17 -2.41 1.43
N GLU A 89 7.37 -2.99 1.48
CA GLU A 89 8.25 -2.95 2.67
C GLU A 89 8.56 -1.51 3.09
N VAL A 90 8.82 -0.60 2.14
CA VAL A 90 8.99 0.83 2.43
C VAL A 90 7.75 1.41 3.13
N LEU A 91 6.56 1.20 2.57
CA LEU A 91 5.31 1.71 3.14
C LEU A 91 5.04 1.12 4.54
N LEU A 92 5.19 -0.21 4.69
CA LEU A 92 4.93 -0.89 5.95
C LEU A 92 5.89 -0.44 7.06
N SER A 93 7.13 -0.09 6.72
CA SER A 93 8.08 0.49 7.69
C SER A 93 7.63 1.83 8.26
N MET A 94 6.76 2.57 7.55
CA MET A 94 6.24 3.87 7.95
C MET A 94 4.89 3.78 8.67
N LYS A 95 4.14 2.68 8.52
CA LYS A 95 2.79 2.52 9.10
C LYS A 95 2.79 2.75 10.61
N SER A 96 3.71 2.11 11.34
CA SER A 96 3.79 2.27 12.79
C SER A 96 4.16 3.69 13.20
N LYS A 97 5.02 4.35 12.40
CA LYS A 97 5.43 5.72 12.65
C LYS A 97 4.23 6.67 12.48
N ALA A 98 3.68 6.71 11.28
CA ALA A 98 2.59 7.62 10.94
C ALA A 98 1.31 7.38 11.76
N GLY A 99 1.04 6.15 12.19
CA GLY A 99 -0.19 5.81 12.90
C GLY A 99 -0.15 5.93 14.43
N TYR A 100 1.04 5.93 15.05
CA TYR A 100 1.15 5.69 16.50
C TYR A 100 2.18 6.53 17.24
N THR A 101 3.10 7.24 16.57
CA THR A 101 4.02 8.15 17.28
C THR A 101 3.49 9.57 17.34
N HIS A 102 4.05 10.36 18.25
CA HIS A 102 3.76 11.79 18.41
C HIS A 102 4.60 12.68 17.47
N LEU A 103 5.65 12.13 16.85
CA LEU A 103 6.49 12.84 15.89
C LEU A 103 5.92 12.71 14.47
N PRO A 104 5.74 13.82 13.75
CA PRO A 104 5.22 13.79 12.39
C PRO A 104 6.19 13.08 11.44
N SER A 105 5.62 12.48 10.40
CA SER A 105 6.38 11.96 9.26
C SER A 105 7.19 13.08 8.59
N SER A 106 8.44 12.78 8.24
CA SER A 106 9.32 13.78 7.62
C SER A 106 8.94 14.03 6.16
N ALA A 107 9.38 15.14 5.58
CA ALA A 107 9.24 15.39 4.14
C ALA A 107 9.88 14.26 3.28
N THR A 108 10.92 13.61 3.78
CA THR A 108 11.53 12.43 3.14
C THR A 108 10.58 11.22 3.18
N ASP A 109 9.88 11.01 4.30
CA ASP A 109 8.89 9.94 4.44
C ASP A 109 7.71 10.17 3.49
N VAL A 110 7.18 11.39 3.43
CA VAL A 110 6.11 11.81 2.51
C VAL A 110 6.49 11.48 1.06
N LYS A 111 7.65 11.96 0.59
CA LYS A 111 8.13 11.70 -0.78
C LYS A 111 8.31 10.21 -1.07
N ARG A 112 8.82 9.44 -0.11
CA ARG A 112 9.03 7.99 -0.26
C ARG A 112 7.71 7.24 -0.31
N ALA A 113 6.75 7.60 0.55
CA ALA A 113 5.43 6.99 0.61
C ALA A 113 4.66 7.21 -0.70
N GLY A 114 4.60 8.46 -1.18
CA GLY A 114 3.94 8.79 -2.45
C GLY A 114 4.49 8.00 -3.63
N ARG A 115 5.83 7.95 -3.78
CA ARG A 115 6.47 7.18 -4.86
C ARG A 115 6.18 5.67 -4.78
N ALA A 116 6.25 5.09 -3.57
CA ALA A 116 6.02 3.66 -3.39
C ALA A 116 4.55 3.29 -3.68
N ALA A 117 3.59 4.08 -3.20
CA ALA A 117 2.17 3.88 -3.45
C ALA A 117 1.82 4.01 -4.95
N LYS A 118 2.29 5.09 -5.61
CA LYS A 118 2.13 5.29 -7.06
C LYS A 118 2.71 4.13 -7.88
N SER A 119 3.89 3.64 -7.50
CA SER A 119 4.54 2.49 -8.15
C SER A 119 3.73 1.20 -8.02
N LEU A 120 3.22 0.90 -6.82
CA LEU A 120 2.39 -0.28 -6.58
C LEU A 120 1.06 -0.22 -7.33
N LEU A 121 0.37 0.93 -7.31
CA LEU A 121 -0.90 1.09 -8.02
C LEU A 121 -0.72 0.87 -9.53
N LYS A 122 0.34 1.43 -10.13
CA LYS A 122 0.64 1.25 -11.56
C LYS A 122 0.82 -0.22 -11.95
N VAL A 123 1.39 -1.05 -11.06
CA VAL A 123 1.51 -2.50 -11.30
C VAL A 123 0.16 -3.18 -11.13
N ALA A 124 -0.61 -2.80 -10.11
CA ALA A 124 -1.94 -3.36 -9.84
C ALA A 124 -2.93 -3.11 -10.98
N GLU A 125 -2.90 -1.94 -11.62
CA GLU A 125 -3.75 -1.59 -12.76
C GLU A 125 -3.47 -2.42 -14.02
N ARG A 126 -2.29 -3.05 -14.09
CA ARG A 126 -1.85 -3.88 -15.23
C ARG A 126 -1.93 -5.37 -14.95
N ALA A 127 -2.28 -5.75 -13.73
CA ALA A 127 -2.39 -7.13 -13.28
C ALA A 127 -3.77 -7.71 -13.62
#